data_AF-A0A7M2SV53-F1
#
_entry.id   AF-A0A7M2SV53-F1
#
_cell.length_a   1.000
_cell.length_b   1.000
_cell.length_c   1.000
_cell.angle_alpha   90.00
_cell.angle_beta   90.00
_cell.angle_gamma   90.00
#
_symmetry.space_group_name_H-M   'P 1'
#
loop_
_entity.id
_entity.type
_entity.pdbx_description
1 polymer ?
#
loop_
_entity_poly.entity_id
_entity_poly.type
_entity_poly.pdbx_seq_one_letter_code
_entity_poly.pdbx_strand_id
1 'polypeptide(L)'
;MAGEHAEGRTLVCPWWDDGRGGRYLVPGCHARVENPDIEVCHCLTIEQQLQAAHRQNAAAGRALRGQQAWHDAIVRAVYDHSDGIAIMKAAANLSEHGSGRGVAP
;
A
#
# COMPACT_ATOMS: atom_id res chain seq x y z
N MET A 1 10.91 -4.41 -43.37
CA MET A 1 12.15 -3.70 -43.01
C MET A 1 11.73 -2.36 -42.43
N ALA A 2 11.47 -2.28 -41.12
CA ALA A 2 11.08 -1.03 -40.46
C ALA A 2 12.31 -0.53 -39.68
N GLY A 3 12.91 0.54 -40.20
CA GLY A 3 14.08 1.19 -39.67
C GLY A 3 13.79 1.93 -38.36
N GLU A 4 14.79 1.89 -37.50
CA GLU A 4 15.32 2.99 -36.68
C GLU A 4 14.34 4.08 -36.26
N HIS A 5 13.92 4.06 -34.98
CA HIS A 5 13.66 5.27 -34.20
C HIS A 5 14.02 5.02 -32.73
N ALA A 6 15.33 5.02 -32.47
CA ALA A 6 15.92 5.13 -31.14
C ALA A 6 16.66 6.47 -31.04
N GLU A 7 15.98 7.60 -31.30
CA GLU A 7 16.54 8.92 -31.04
C GLU A 7 15.41 9.94 -30.86
N GLY A 8 15.38 10.66 -29.73
CA GLY A 8 14.48 11.82 -29.56
C GLY A 8 13.10 11.57 -28.97
N ARG A 9 12.93 10.64 -28.03
CA ARG A 9 11.73 10.71 -27.15
C ARG A 9 11.94 11.81 -26.13
N THR A 10 11.55 13.05 -26.48
CA THR A 10 11.24 14.09 -25.49
C THR A 10 10.41 13.43 -24.39
N LEU A 11 10.91 13.43 -23.15
CA LEU A 11 10.24 12.82 -21.99
C LEU A 11 9.05 13.69 -21.57
N VAL A 12 8.08 13.84 -22.48
CA VAL A 12 6.84 14.54 -22.21
C VAL A 12 6.07 13.73 -21.16
N CYS A 13 5.79 14.35 -20.01
CA CYS A 13 5.03 13.72 -18.93
C CYS A 13 3.76 13.05 -19.50
N PRO A 14 3.51 11.77 -19.21
CA PRO A 14 2.35 11.08 -19.75
C PRO A 14 1.06 11.68 -19.19
N TRP A 15 0.11 11.92 -20.08
CA TRP A 15 -1.23 12.43 -19.77
C TRP A 15 -2.26 11.38 -20.16
N TRP A 16 -3.36 11.32 -19.41
CA TRP A 16 -4.53 10.52 -19.74
C TRP A 16 -5.72 11.47 -20.01
N ASP A 17 -6.45 11.20 -21.10
CA ASP A 17 -7.73 11.83 -21.45
C ASP A 17 -8.92 11.02 -20.88
N ASP A 18 -9.77 11.66 -20.08
CA ASP A 18 -10.96 11.01 -19.49
C ASP A 18 -12.11 10.74 -20.49
N GLY A 19 -11.94 11.12 -21.76
CA GLY A 19 -12.95 10.99 -22.80
C GLY A 19 -14.06 12.04 -22.73
N ARG A 20 -13.94 13.02 -21.82
CA ARG A 20 -14.88 14.15 -21.63
C ARG A 20 -14.20 15.50 -21.84
N GLY A 21 -13.01 15.50 -22.43
CA GLY A 21 -12.19 16.69 -22.66
C GLY A 21 -11.32 17.08 -21.46
N GLY A 22 -11.30 16.26 -20.40
CA GLY A 22 -10.40 16.43 -19.26
C GLY A 22 -9.07 15.73 -19.53
N ARG A 23 -7.97 16.48 -19.40
CA ARG A 23 -6.60 15.96 -19.51
C ARG A 23 -5.96 15.95 -18.14
N TYR A 24 -5.61 14.77 -17.63
CA TYR A 24 -5.07 14.58 -16.28
C TYR A 24 -3.64 14.06 -16.36
N LEU A 25 -2.79 14.55 -15.45
CA LEU A 25 -1.49 13.95 -15.23
C LEU A 25 -1.70 12.52 -14.74
N VAL A 26 -0.97 11.58 -15.33
CA VAL A 26 -0.93 10.21 -14.81
C VAL A 26 -0.47 10.29 -13.34
N PRO A 27 -1.18 9.61 -12.42
CA PRO A 27 -0.79 9.57 -11.01
C PRO A 27 0.71 9.24 -10.85
N GLY A 28 1.40 9.96 -9.96
CA GLY A 28 2.86 9.82 -9.77
C GLY A 28 3.73 10.83 -10.52
N CYS A 29 3.16 11.67 -11.39
CA CYS A 29 3.85 12.81 -12.02
C CYS A 29 3.51 14.16 -11.36
N HIS A 30 3.75 14.27 -10.05
CA HIS A 30 3.50 15.51 -9.29
C HIS A 30 4.37 16.69 -9.74
N ALA A 31 5.46 16.44 -10.48
CA ALA A 31 6.45 17.44 -10.89
C ALA A 31 5.92 18.57 -11.79
N ARG A 32 4.73 18.41 -12.40
CA ARG A 32 4.13 19.45 -13.25
C ARG A 32 3.05 20.30 -12.60
N VAL A 33 2.53 19.93 -11.42
CA VAL A 33 1.53 20.76 -10.72
C VAL A 33 2.15 22.10 -10.30
N GLU A 34 3.47 22.13 -10.09
CA GLU A 34 4.19 23.32 -9.63
C GLU A 34 4.98 24.04 -10.73
N ASN A 35 5.29 23.39 -11.86
CA ASN A 35 6.03 24.01 -12.96
C ASN A 35 5.60 23.45 -14.35
N PRO A 36 4.81 24.22 -15.13
CA PRO A 36 4.32 23.77 -16.43
C PRO A 36 5.40 23.65 -17.51
N ASP A 37 6.56 24.30 -17.34
CA ASP A 37 7.64 24.39 -18.34
C ASP A 37 8.74 23.33 -18.16
N ILE A 38 8.56 22.37 -17.23
CA ILE A 38 9.55 21.31 -17.01
C ILE A 38 9.59 20.36 -18.22
N GLU A 39 10.75 20.24 -18.86
CA GLU A 39 10.95 19.40 -20.04
C GLU A 39 11.27 17.93 -19.70
N VAL A 40 11.73 17.67 -18.47
CA VAL A 40 12.15 16.34 -18.00
C VAL A 40 11.31 15.93 -16.80
N CYS A 41 10.42 14.95 -17.00
CA CYS A 41 9.62 14.37 -15.94
C CYS A 41 10.36 13.20 -15.27
N HIS A 42 10.78 13.34 -14.01
CA HIS A 42 11.37 12.27 -13.20
C HIS A 42 10.30 11.45 -12.47
N CYS A 43 9.31 10.91 -13.19
CA CYS A 43 8.29 10.05 -12.61
C CYS A 43 8.60 8.58 -12.85
N LEU A 44 8.17 7.73 -11.93
CA LEU A 44 8.07 6.30 -12.23
C LEU A 44 7.02 6.08 -13.32
N THR A 45 7.30 5.22 -14.29
CA THR A 45 6.31 4.86 -15.33
C THR A 45 5.10 4.16 -14.71
N ILE A 46 3.97 4.09 -15.43
CA ILE A 46 2.77 3.38 -14.95
C ILE A 46 3.11 1.92 -14.63
N GLU A 47 3.94 1.27 -15.45
CA GLU A 47 4.38 -0.11 -15.23
C GLU A 47 5.22 -0.24 -13.97
N GLN A 48 6.11 0.72 -13.70
CA GLN A 48 6.92 0.74 -12.48
C GLN A 48 6.05 0.97 -11.23
N GLN A 49 5.05 1.85 -11.32
CA GLN A 49 4.08 2.08 -10.25
C GLN A 49 3.21 0.85 -10.01
N LEU A 50 2.73 0.20 -11.06
CA LEU A 50 1.97 -1.05 -10.99
C LEU A 50 2.81 -2.17 -10.35
N GLN A 51 4.07 -2.30 -10.75
CA GLN A 51 5.00 -3.27 -10.16
C GLN A 51 5.26 -2.96 -8.67
N ALA A 52 5.39 -1.68 -8.29
CA ALA A 52 5.53 -1.28 -6.90
C ALA A 52 4.27 -1.64 -6.08
N ALA A 53 3.08 -1.34 -6.61
CA ALA A 53 1.81 -1.69 -5.98
C ALA A 53 1.66 -3.21 -5.80
N HIS A 54 2.01 -4.02 -6.80
CA HIS A 54 2.01 -5.48 -6.68
C HIS A 54 2.96 -5.97 -5.58
N ARG A 55 4.16 -5.40 -5.47
CA ARG A 55 5.12 -5.74 -4.41
C ARG A 55 4.59 -5.38 -3.03
N GLN A 56 3.97 -4.21 -2.88
CA GLN A 56 3.35 -3.78 -1.62
C GLN A 56 2.20 -4.70 -1.23
N ASN A 57 1.29 -5.02 -2.16
CA ASN A 57 0.20 -5.96 -1.92
C ASN A 57 0.70 -7.35 -1.53
N ALA A 58 1.73 -7.86 -2.20
CA ALA A 58 2.34 -9.14 -1.86
C ALA A 58 2.97 -9.12 -0.46
N ALA A 59 3.64 -8.03 -0.09
CA ALA A 59 4.21 -7.85 1.25
C ALA A 59 3.13 -7.77 2.34
N ALA A 60 2.10 -6.96 2.12
CA ALA A 60 0.95 -6.85 3.02
C ALA A 60 0.24 -8.19 3.17
N GLY A 61 0.02 -8.93 2.08
CA GLY A 61 -0.57 -10.26 2.11
C GLY A 61 0.25 -11.27 2.90
N ARG A 62 1.59 -11.21 2.83
CA ARG A 62 2.47 -12.04 3.67
C ARG A 62 2.38 -11.66 5.15
N ALA A 63 2.38 -10.37 5.46
CA ALA A 63 2.28 -9.88 6.82
C ALA A 63 0.94 -10.30 7.46
N LEU A 64 -0.18 -10.15 6.75
CA LEU A 64 -1.50 -10.54 7.21
C LEU A 64 -1.57 -12.04 7.50
N ARG A 65 -1.08 -12.89 6.59
CA ARG A 65 -1.02 -14.34 6.82
C ARG A 65 -0.16 -14.71 8.02
N GLY A 66 0.96 -14.00 8.22
CA GLY A 66 1.81 -14.19 9.40
C GLY A 66 1.10 -13.84 10.70
N GLN A 67 0.37 -12.72 10.73
CA GLN A 67 -0.44 -12.31 11.88
C GLN A 67 -1.56 -13.30 12.19
N GLN A 68 -2.26 -13.80 11.16
CA GLN A 68 -3.29 -14.83 11.30
C GLN A 68 -2.72 -16.13 11.87
N ALA A 69 -1.60 -16.62 11.30
CA ALA A 69 -0.96 -17.83 11.79
C ALA A 69 -0.49 -17.70 13.25
N TRP A 70 0.05 -16.55 13.62
CA TRP A 70 0.46 -16.27 15.00
C TRP A 70 -0.74 -16.20 15.96
N HIS A 71 -1.81 -15.52 15.56
CA HIS A 71 -3.06 -15.47 16.32
C HIS A 71 -3.61 -16.88 16.57
N ASP A 72 -3.70 -17.69 15.51
CA ASP A 72 -4.24 -19.05 15.59
C ASP A 72 -3.38 -19.94 16.49
N ALA A 73 -2.05 -19.77 16.45
CA ALA A 73 -1.13 -20.46 17.34
C ALA A 73 -1.35 -20.08 18.82
N ILE A 74 -1.58 -18.79 19.12
CA ILE A 74 -1.88 -18.33 20.48
C ILE A 74 -3.22 -18.89 20.95
N VAL A 75 -4.26 -18.77 20.13
CA VAL A 75 -5.60 -19.28 20.47
C VAL A 75 -5.51 -20.77 20.75
N ARG A 76 -4.80 -21.54 19.90
CA ARG A 76 -4.60 -22.96 20.12
C ARG A 76 -3.85 -23.24 21.41
N ALA A 77 -2.75 -22.53 21.68
CA ALA A 77 -1.99 -22.70 22.91
C ALA A 77 -2.83 -22.43 24.17
N VAL A 78 -3.71 -21.43 24.13
CA VAL A 78 -4.63 -21.14 25.24
C VAL A 78 -5.65 -22.27 25.43
N TYR A 79 -6.23 -22.80 24.35
CA TYR A 79 -7.18 -23.91 24.43
C TYR A 79 -6.53 -25.21 24.95
N ASP A 80 -5.28 -25.46 24.59
CA ASP A 80 -4.53 -26.63 25.04
C ASP A 80 -3.97 -26.49 26.46
N HIS A 81 -4.00 -25.28 27.05
CA HIS A 81 -3.50 -25.00 28.40
C HIS A 81 -4.52 -25.41 29.47
N SER A 82 -4.07 -26.02 30.58
CA SER A 82 -4.93 -26.46 31.70
C SER A 82 -5.77 -25.32 32.28
N ASP A 83 -5.21 -24.11 32.30
CA ASP A 83 -5.84 -22.90 32.82
C ASP A 83 -6.45 -21.99 31.73
N GLY A 84 -6.70 -22.52 30.52
CA GLY A 84 -7.12 -21.73 29.36
C GLY A 84 -8.32 -20.80 29.61
N ILE A 85 -9.30 -21.24 30.41
CA ILE A 85 -10.47 -20.45 30.80
C ILE A 85 -10.07 -19.20 31.61
N ALA A 86 -9.15 -19.35 32.56
CA ALA A 86 -8.67 -18.23 33.38
C ALA A 86 -7.87 -17.22 32.53
N ILE A 87 -7.06 -17.71 31.58
CA ILE A 87 -6.29 -16.88 30.66
C ILE A 87 -7.23 -16.05 29.76
N MET A 88 -8.26 -16.67 29.16
CA MET A 88 -9.24 -15.96 28.33
C MET A 88 -10.01 -14.90 29.13
N LYS A 89 -10.40 -15.22 30.37
CA LYS A 89 -11.08 -14.26 31.26
C LYS A 89 -10.19 -13.06 31.60
N ALA A 90 -8.90 -13.30 31.88
CA ALA A 90 -7.94 -12.23 32.12
C ALA A 90 -7.73 -11.35 30.87
N ALA A 91 -7.62 -11.96 29.69
CA ALA A 91 -7.48 -11.23 28.42
C ALA A 91 -8.71 -10.35 28.09
N ALA A 92 -9.92 -10.85 28.35
CA ALA A 92 -11.15 -10.07 28.20
C ALA A 92 -11.15 -8.84 29.12
N ASN A 93 -10.83 -9.03 30.40
CA ASN A 93 -10.72 -7.94 31.36
C ASN A 93 -9.70 -6.88 30.91
N LEU A 94 -8.53 -7.29 30.40
CA LEU A 94 -7.51 -6.34 29.89
C LEU A 94 -8.03 -5.51 28.72
N SER A 95 -8.83 -6.11 27.84
CA SER A 95 -9.39 -5.44 26.65
C SER A 95 -10.44 -4.40 27.03
N GLU A 96 -11.27 -4.70 28.02
CA GLU A 96 -12.29 -3.77 28.54
C GLU A 96 -11.68 -2.56 29.24
N HIS A 97 -10.54 -2.73 29.93
CA HIS A 97 -9.83 -1.65 30.61
C HIS A 97 -8.88 -0.87 29.67
N GLY A 98 -8.49 -1.45 28.53
CA GLY A 98 -7.65 -0.81 27.51
C GLY A 98 -8.37 0.22 26.66
N SER A 99 -9.68 0.04 26.42
CA SER A 99 -10.52 0.98 25.65
C SER A 99 -10.77 2.34 26.33
N GLY A 100 -10.32 2.54 27.57
CA GLY A 100 -10.47 3.80 28.32
C GLY A 100 -9.31 4.79 28.16
N ARG A 101 -8.20 4.43 27.52
CA ARG A 101 -7.09 5.37 27.25
C ARG A 101 -7.23 5.98 25.85
N GLY A 102 -8.22 6.86 25.72
CA GLY A 102 -8.18 7.90 24.70
C GLY A 102 -6.95 8.77 24.93
N VAL A 103 -6.16 8.92 23.87
CA VAL A 103 -5.11 9.94 23.77
C VAL A 103 -5.79 11.30 23.92
N ALA A 104 -5.51 12.02 25.01
CA ALA A 104 -5.87 13.42 25.15
C ALA A 104 -4.86 14.29 24.39
N PRO A 105 -5.28 15.44 23.82
CA PRO A 105 -4.47 16.30 22.96
C PRO A 105 -3.24 16.91 23.66
#